data_AF-A0A6V8SDJ3-F1
#
_entry.id   AF-A0A6V8SDJ3-F1
#
_cell.length_a   1.000
_cell.length_b   1.000
_cell.length_c   1.000
_cell.angle_alpha   90.00
_cell.angle_beta   90.00
_cell.angle_gamma   90.00
#
_symmetry.space_group_name_H-M   'P 1'
#
loop_
_entity.id
_entity.type
_entity.pdbx_description
1 polymer ?
#
loop_
_entity_poly.entity_id
_entity_poly.type
_entity_poly.pdbx_seq_one_letter_code
_entity_poly.pdbx_strand_id
1 'polypeptide(L)' 'MGTKISNTRKKMASLGLKKNEYGDYVYIDPNDTLSEFVPVRGKKKEK' A
#
# COMPACT_ATOMS: atom_id res chain seq x y z
N MET A 1 -4.65 6.45 29.04
CA MET A 1 -4.67 6.44 27.55
C MET A 1 -3.41 5.78 27.04
N GLY A 2 -3.55 4.81 26.13
CA GLY A 2 -2.45 4.30 25.33
C GLY A 2 -3.03 3.67 24.09
N THR A 3 -3.38 4.47 23.09
CA THR A 3 -3.80 3.95 21.79
C THR A 3 -2.58 3.28 21.17
N LYS A 4 -2.41 1.96 21.37
CA LYS A 4 -1.41 1.17 20.65
C LYS A 4 -1.65 1.45 19.17
N ILE A 5 -0.75 2.21 18.56
CA ILE A 5 -0.83 2.51 17.14
C ILE A 5 -0.50 1.20 16.42
N SER A 6 -1.54 0.50 15.98
CA SER A 6 -1.37 -0.73 15.22
C SER A 6 -0.77 -0.40 13.84
N ASN A 7 0.29 -1.12 13.48
CA ASN A 7 0.91 -1.09 12.16
C ASN A 7 0.02 -1.85 11.17
N THR A 8 -1.05 -1.20 10.71
CA THR A 8 -1.95 -1.78 9.70
C THR A 8 -1.35 -1.62 8.31
N ARG A 9 -1.62 -2.58 7.40
CA ARG A 9 -1.15 -2.51 6.00
C ARG A 9 -1.54 -1.18 5.32
N LYS A 10 -2.73 -0.64 5.64
CA LYS A 10 -3.21 0.64 5.11
C LYS A 10 -2.31 1.82 5.53
N LYS A 11 -1.94 1.90 6.81
CA LYS A 11 -1.06 2.97 7.31
C LYS A 11 0.33 2.88 6.67
N MET A 12 0.88 1.68 6.57
CA MET A 12 2.20 1.48 5.97
C MET A 12 2.19 1.82 4.47
N ALA A 13 1.14 1.45 3.75
CA ALA A 13 0.97 1.83 2.35
C ALA A 13 0.85 3.36 2.16
N SER A 14 0.17 4.07 3.05
CA SER A 14 0.11 5.55 3.03
C SER A 14 1.46 6.22 3.27
N LEU A 15 2.38 5.54 3.97
CA LEU A 15 3.76 5.96 4.16
C LEU A 15 4.69 5.55 3.00
N GLY A 16 4.13 4.95 1.94
CA GLY A 16 4.92 4.42 0.83
C GLY A 16 5.73 3.19 1.21
N LEU A 17 5.29 2.41 2.20
CA LEU A 17 5.98 1.20 2.65
C LEU A 17 5.22 -0.06 2.22
N LYS A 18 5.94 -1.04 1.67
CA LYS A 18 5.46 -2.37 1.28
C LYS A 18 6.09 -3.43 2.17
N LYS A 19 5.33 -4.47 2.48
CA LYS A 19 5.83 -5.62 3.24
C LYS A 19 6.65 -6.52 2.31
N ASN A 20 7.89 -6.83 2.67
CA ASN A 20 8.73 -7.78 1.95
C ASN A 20 8.40 -9.24 2.35
N GLU A 21 9.04 -10.20 1.68
CA GLU A 21 8.86 -11.63 1.94
C GLU A 21 9.34 -12.05 3.34
N TYR A 22 10.30 -11.32 3.90
CA TYR A 22 10.87 -11.53 5.24
C TYR A 22 10.01 -10.95 6.38
N GLY A 23 8.99 -10.15 6.03
CA GLY A 23 8.05 -9.57 6.96
C GLY A 23 8.31 -8.13 7.38
N ASP A 24 9.40 -7.53 6.90
CA ASP A 24 9.77 -6.14 7.14
C ASP A 24 9.06 -5.18 6.17
N TYR A 25 9.03 -3.90 6.53
CA TYR A 25 8.47 -2.85 5.69
C TYR A 25 9.59 -2.08 5.00
N VAL A 26 9.58 -2.10 3.67
CA VAL A 26 10.55 -1.41 2.81
C VAL A 26 9.85 -0.32 2.00
N TYR A 27 10.57 0.74 1.64
CA TYR A 27 10.01 1.78 0.78
C TYR A 27 9.63 1.20 -0.59
N ILE A 28 8.46 1.61 -1.08
CA ILE A 28 8.02 1.38 -2.45
C ILE A 28 8.91 2.24 -3.32
N ASP A 29 9.74 1.60 -4.13
CA ASP A 29 10.49 2.31 -5.17
C ASP A 29 9.48 2.86 -6.19
N PRO A 30 9.46 4.18 -6.45
CA PRO A 30 8.59 4.74 -7.47
C PRO A 30 8.88 4.20 -8.88
N ASN A 31 10.03 3.56 -9.10
CA ASN A 31 10.39 2.89 -10.35
C ASN A 31 10.01 1.40 -10.37
N ASP A 32 9.45 0.86 -9.28
CA ASP A 32 8.99 -0.53 -9.23
C ASP A 32 7.75 -0.71 -10.10
N THR A 33 7.96 -1.17 -11.34
CA THR A 33 6.90 -1.44 -12.32
C THR A 33 6.10 -2.71 -11.99
N LEU A 34 6.48 -3.49 -10.98
CA LEU A 34 5.79 -4.75 -10.64
C LEU A 34 4.51 -4.53 -9.84
N SER A 35 4.26 -3.34 -9.29
CA SER A 35 3.02 -3.05 -8.56
C SER A 35 2.04 -2.24 -9.41
N GLU A 36 1.42 -2.87 -10.40
CA GLU A 36 0.27 -2.27 -11.08
C GLU A 36 -0.90 -2.16 -10.08
N PHE A 37 -1.28 -0.92 -9.73
CA PHE A 37 -2.49 -0.66 -8.95
C PHE A 37 -3.70 -1.02 -9.82
N VAL A 38 -4.32 -2.18 -9.55
CA VAL A 38 -5.56 -2.60 -10.21
C VAL A 38 -6.75 -2.04 -9.43
N PRO A 39 -7.46 -1.00 -9.94
CA PRO A 39 -8.65 -0.50 -9.27
C PRO A 39 -9.76 -1.55 -9.29
N VAL A 40 -10.20 -1.98 -8.10
CA VAL A 40 -11.24 -3.02 -7.92
C VAL A 40 -12.61 -2.62 -8.47
N ARG A 41 -12.87 -1.32 -8.61
CA ARG A 41 -14.11 -0.81 -9.23
C ARG A 41 -13.74 -0.18 -10.56
N GLY A 42 -14.18 -0.80 -11.65
CA GLY A 42 -14.06 -0.22 -13.00
C GLY A 42 -14.62 1.19 -12.99
N LYS A 43 -13.85 2.16 -13.49
CA LYS A 43 -14.37 3.52 -13.70
C LYS A 43 -15.61 3.39 -14.60
N LYS A 44 -16.75 3.89 -14.14
CA LYS A 44 -17.91 4.02 -15.02
C LYS A 44 -17.45 4.88 -16.20
N LYS A 45 -17.46 4.31 -17.42
CA LYS A 45 -17.31 5.10 -18.64
C LYS A 45 -18.49 6.07 -18.65
N GLU A 46 -18.22 7.35 -18.42
CA GLU A 46 -19.17 8.41 -18.74
C GLU A 46 -19.41 8.33 -20.26
N LYS A 47 -20.68 8.24 -20.64
CA LYS A 47 -21.14 8.29 -22.04
C LYS A 47 -21.38 9.74 -22.43
#